data_AF-A0A7L9IYC8-F1
#
_entry.id   AF-A0A7L9IYC8-F1
#
_cell.length_a   1.000
_cell.length_b   1.000
_cell.length_c   1.000
_cell.angle_alpha   90.00
_cell.angle_beta   90.00
_cell.angle_gamma   90.00
#
_symmetry.space_group_name_H-M   'P 1'
#
loop_
_entity.id
_entity.type
_entity.pdbx_description
1 polymer ?
#
loop_
_entity_poly.entity_id
_entity_poly.type
_entity_poly.pdbx_seq_one_letter_code
_entity_poly.pdbx_strand_id
1 'polypeptide(L)'
;MKSARERMDVISAYREVGTYRGAAAICGTTHKTVKRIIEAHESAGAPAAPKAPRARNYDEVTDLVAKRVTDTAGRITAKRLLPEATAAGYDGSARNFRRLVADAKQAWRNEHAGYRGRRPAVWTPGETLMIDWGELRIDGVLVHVFCAVLAWSRFRFVRFAVDQKSATTMGMLAECFEELGGVPKVVLADRMGCLKAGVVANVVVPTPDYVRFASHYRFRPDFCHAADPQSKGMVENLVGYAKSDLMVPLVGSKSTSLGDRNDAAAAWCAEVNANLHSEICAIPAERLAIEQPLLGELPSLRAEFGPRPTTRKVDKLSCIRFGSARYSVPNRLIGTSVTVLVEDDLLRIIGPVTGEVHAEHALVAPGEVSIDDTHYDKPRPDKPSRGARPRTQQEKDFLALGPAAEAFLTGAAAAGVTKLPSEIGVILDLAAAHGNDAVVVALTRAVEFGRWRAGDIRSILATHGQAPTPRPAGEPLVLTLPSVPTRSLDAYRIESGESS
;
A
#
# COMPACT_ATOMS: atom_id res chain seq x y z
N MET A 1 30.65 -24.88 49.78
CA MET A 1 30.86 -26.34 49.60
C MET A 1 32.18 -26.48 48.84
N LYS A 2 33.20 -27.20 49.37
CA LYS A 2 34.53 -27.26 48.73
C LYS A 2 34.47 -27.91 47.34
N SER A 3 35.23 -27.38 46.39
CA SER A 3 35.31 -27.85 45.01
C SER A 3 35.95 -29.24 44.91
N ALA A 4 35.77 -29.94 43.78
CA ALA A 4 36.35 -31.27 43.59
C ALA A 4 37.88 -31.27 43.66
N ARG A 5 38.52 -30.20 43.14
CA ARG A 5 39.97 -29.97 43.21
C ARG A 5 40.45 -29.80 44.65
N GLU A 6 39.78 -28.94 45.41
CA GLU A 6 40.10 -28.69 46.83
C GLU A 6 39.96 -29.95 47.70
N ARG A 7 39.05 -30.87 47.35
CA ARG A 7 38.92 -32.15 48.05
C ARG A 7 40.08 -33.08 47.74
N MET A 8 40.55 -33.10 46.48
CA MET A 8 41.71 -33.90 46.07
C MET A 8 43.00 -33.38 46.73
N ASP A 9 43.17 -32.06 46.79
CA ASP A 9 44.30 -31.42 47.46
C ASP A 9 44.35 -31.78 48.95
N VAL A 10 43.18 -31.81 49.62
CA VAL A 10 43.04 -32.25 51.02
C VAL A 10 43.39 -33.74 51.20
N ILE A 11 43.01 -34.60 50.25
CA ILE A 11 43.35 -36.03 50.27
C ILE A 11 44.85 -36.23 50.09
N SER A 12 45.46 -35.49 49.17
CA SER A 12 46.92 -35.54 48.92
C SER A 12 47.70 -35.07 50.14
N ALA A 13 47.34 -33.93 50.73
CA ALA A 13 48.00 -33.39 51.92
C ALA A 13 47.87 -34.32 53.15
N TYR A 14 46.76 -35.06 53.27
CA TYR A 14 46.61 -36.07 54.32
C TYR A 14 47.49 -37.30 54.11
N ARG A 15 47.63 -37.77 52.87
CA ARG A 15 48.54 -38.91 52.54
C ARG A 15 50.00 -38.57 52.81
N GLU A 16 50.39 -37.31 52.64
CA GLU A 16 51.77 -36.85 52.85
C GLU A 16 52.11 -36.64 54.34
N VAL A 17 51.19 -36.04 55.12
CA VAL A 17 51.47 -35.68 56.53
C VAL A 17 50.94 -36.70 57.54
N GLY A 18 50.04 -37.60 57.12
CA GLY A 18 49.50 -38.69 57.93
C GLY A 18 48.59 -38.28 59.10
N THR A 19 48.38 -36.98 59.33
CA THR A 19 47.54 -36.47 60.43
C THR A 19 46.49 -35.47 59.96
N TYR A 20 45.28 -35.55 60.54
CA TYR A 20 44.18 -34.63 60.17
C TYR A 20 44.47 -33.17 60.49
N ARG A 21 45.27 -32.89 61.54
CA ARG A 21 45.67 -31.53 61.91
C ARG A 21 46.77 -30.98 60.99
N GLY A 22 47.72 -31.80 60.58
CA GLY A 22 48.78 -31.40 59.65
C GLY A 22 48.23 -31.05 58.26
N ALA A 23 47.39 -31.93 57.71
CA ALA A 23 46.72 -31.66 56.43
C ALA A 23 45.78 -30.44 56.49
N ALA A 24 45.16 -30.19 57.64
CA ALA A 24 44.30 -29.03 57.83
C ALA A 24 45.09 -27.71 57.82
N ALA A 25 46.30 -27.69 58.40
CA ALA A 25 47.19 -26.54 58.37
C ALA A 25 47.67 -26.22 56.95
N ILE A 26 48.02 -27.24 56.15
CA ILE A 26 48.46 -27.09 54.76
C ILE A 26 47.32 -26.58 53.86
N CYS A 27 46.12 -27.15 54.00
CA CYS A 27 44.99 -26.81 53.14
C CYS A 27 44.12 -25.66 53.67
N GLY A 28 44.61 -24.87 54.65
CA GLY A 28 43.91 -23.72 55.22
C GLY A 28 42.50 -24.07 55.74
N THR A 29 42.32 -25.21 56.38
CA THR A 29 41.00 -25.72 56.77
C THR A 29 40.99 -26.31 58.18
N THR A 30 39.85 -26.86 58.61
CA THR A 30 39.72 -27.47 59.95
C THR A 30 39.95 -28.98 59.89
N HIS A 31 40.60 -29.54 60.91
CA HIS A 31 40.86 -30.98 61.02
C HIS A 31 39.57 -31.83 60.96
N LYS A 32 38.42 -31.29 61.42
CA LYS A 32 37.10 -31.93 61.26
C LYS A 32 36.66 -32.02 59.80
N THR A 33 37.00 -31.01 58.98
CA THR A 33 36.69 -30.98 57.55
C THR A 33 37.58 -31.96 56.78
N VAL A 34 38.87 -32.04 57.12
CA VAL A 34 39.79 -33.03 56.56
C VAL A 34 39.30 -34.44 56.91
N LYS A 35 39.05 -34.73 58.20
CA LYS A 35 38.53 -36.02 58.66
C LYS A 35 37.29 -36.47 57.88
N ARG A 36 36.29 -35.59 57.73
CA ARG A 36 35.08 -35.88 56.94
C ARG A 36 35.37 -36.15 55.45
N ILE A 37 36.32 -35.44 54.84
CA ILE A 37 36.69 -35.63 53.42
C ILE A 37 37.42 -36.97 53.23
N ILE A 38 38.33 -37.31 54.14
CA ILE A 38 39.06 -38.59 54.12
C ILE A 38 38.12 -39.75 54.39
N GLU A 39 37.31 -39.69 55.45
CA GLU A 39 36.33 -40.72 55.77
C GLU A 39 35.35 -40.91 54.60
N ALA A 40 34.89 -39.83 53.96
CA ALA A 40 34.04 -39.93 52.77
C ALA A 40 34.77 -40.52 51.55
N HIS A 41 36.08 -40.27 51.40
CA HIS A 41 36.90 -40.82 50.32
C HIS A 41 37.22 -42.31 50.55
N GLU A 42 37.54 -42.70 51.77
CA GLU A 42 37.75 -44.10 52.18
C GLU A 42 36.44 -44.90 52.10
N SER A 43 35.31 -44.29 52.47
CA SER A 43 33.97 -44.87 52.29
C SER A 43 33.56 -44.99 50.82
N ALA A 44 34.11 -44.15 49.94
CA ALA A 44 33.83 -44.18 48.50
C ALA A 44 34.58 -45.29 47.75
N GLY A 45 35.45 -46.05 48.43
CA GLY A 45 36.03 -47.30 47.93
C GLY A 45 35.04 -48.46 47.84
N ALA A 46 33.86 -48.33 48.44
CA ALA A 46 32.71 -49.20 48.21
C ALA A 46 31.61 -48.39 47.50
N PRO A 47 31.01 -48.88 46.39
CA PRO A 47 29.87 -48.20 45.81
C PRO A 47 28.75 -48.17 46.85
N ALA A 48 28.39 -46.96 47.31
CA ALA A 48 27.21 -46.78 48.12
C ALA A 48 26.02 -47.37 47.36
N ALA A 49 25.40 -48.40 47.93
CA ALA A 49 24.21 -49.02 47.35
C ALA A 49 23.21 -47.91 46.99
N PRO A 50 22.68 -47.87 45.77
CA PRO A 50 21.74 -46.83 45.39
C PRO A 50 20.58 -46.87 46.38
N LYS A 51 20.33 -45.74 47.06
CA LYS A 51 19.15 -45.61 47.93
C LYS A 51 17.93 -46.01 47.10
N ALA A 52 17.19 -47.01 47.56
CA ALA A 52 15.97 -47.43 46.92
C ALA A 52 15.10 -46.19 46.63
N PRO A 53 14.63 -46.01 45.38
CA PRO A 53 13.82 -44.84 45.04
C PRO A 53 12.60 -44.84 45.94
N ARG A 54 12.39 -43.73 46.67
CA ARG A 54 11.16 -43.52 47.45
C ARG A 54 9.99 -43.56 46.48
N ALA A 55 8.95 -44.34 46.82
CA ALA A 55 7.69 -44.34 46.09
C ALA A 55 7.19 -42.90 45.95
N ARG A 56 6.98 -42.45 44.72
CA ARG A 56 6.44 -41.13 44.41
C ARG A 56 4.94 -41.26 44.35
N ASN A 57 4.24 -40.23 44.82
CA ASN A 57 2.79 -40.15 44.83
C ASN A 57 2.13 -40.11 43.43
N TYR A 58 2.90 -40.30 42.37
CA TYR A 58 2.43 -40.32 40.98
C TYR A 58 2.88 -41.59 40.23
N ASP A 59 3.49 -42.55 40.93
CA ASP A 59 3.94 -43.80 40.32
C ASP A 59 2.74 -44.55 39.70
N GLU A 60 1.58 -44.55 40.36
CA GLU A 60 0.34 -45.19 39.90
C GLU A 60 -0.21 -44.66 38.57
N VAL A 61 0.09 -43.40 38.22
CA VAL A 61 -0.41 -42.75 37.00
C VAL A 61 0.67 -42.50 35.95
N THR A 62 1.91 -42.96 36.19
CA THR A 62 3.04 -42.71 35.29
C THR A 62 2.82 -43.37 33.93
N ASP A 63 2.33 -44.61 33.90
CA ASP A 63 2.06 -45.35 32.66
C ASP A 63 0.90 -44.74 31.87
N LEU A 64 -0.16 -44.29 32.55
CA LEU A 64 -1.27 -43.56 31.94
C LEU A 64 -0.75 -42.29 31.24
N VAL A 65 0.11 -41.53 31.91
CA VAL A 65 0.70 -40.30 31.36
C VAL A 65 1.58 -40.62 30.15
N ALA A 66 2.48 -41.61 30.26
CA ALA A 66 3.38 -42.01 29.18
C ALA A 66 2.60 -42.48 27.94
N LYS A 67 1.56 -43.31 28.14
CA LYS A 67 0.67 -43.77 27.07
C LYS A 67 -0.01 -42.60 26.38
N ARG A 68 -0.65 -41.69 27.14
CA ARG A 68 -1.39 -40.56 26.57
C ARG A 68 -0.48 -39.53 25.90
N VAL A 69 0.74 -39.35 26.40
CA VAL A 69 1.78 -38.56 25.72
C VAL A 69 2.15 -39.20 24.39
N THR A 70 2.31 -40.53 24.34
CA THR A 70 2.61 -41.27 23.11
C THR A 70 1.47 -41.20 22.10
N ASP A 71 0.23 -41.52 22.51
CA ASP A 71 -0.98 -41.50 21.67
C ASP A 71 -1.24 -40.12 21.04
N THR A 72 -0.81 -39.05 21.72
CA THR A 72 -1.00 -37.66 21.26
C THR A 72 0.24 -37.04 20.65
N ALA A 73 1.31 -37.82 20.43
CA ALA A 73 2.60 -37.34 19.93
C ALA A 73 3.11 -36.12 20.72
N GLY A 74 3.02 -36.16 22.05
CA GLY A 74 3.48 -35.11 22.96
C GLY A 74 2.57 -33.88 23.08
N ARG A 75 1.39 -33.85 22.43
CA ARG A 75 0.53 -32.67 22.37
C ARG A 75 -0.40 -32.51 23.57
N ILE A 76 -0.78 -33.59 24.27
CA ILE A 76 -1.74 -33.51 25.39
C ILE A 76 -1.26 -32.58 26.51
N THR A 77 -2.15 -31.74 27.04
CA THR A 77 -1.78 -30.82 28.14
C THR A 77 -2.04 -31.46 29.50
N ALA A 78 -1.21 -31.13 30.50
CA ALA A 78 -1.40 -31.61 31.87
C ALA A 78 -2.77 -31.23 32.44
N LYS A 79 -3.32 -30.07 32.05
CA LYS A 79 -4.68 -29.65 32.44
C LYS A 79 -5.75 -30.64 31.96
N ARG A 80 -5.61 -31.18 30.74
CA ARG A 80 -6.58 -32.11 30.15
C ARG A 80 -6.39 -33.54 30.64
N LEU A 81 -5.17 -33.89 31.05
CA LEU A 81 -4.83 -35.21 31.57
C LEU A 81 -5.14 -35.37 33.07
N LEU A 82 -5.22 -34.26 33.82
CA LEU A 82 -5.41 -34.28 35.27
C LEU A 82 -6.72 -34.95 35.73
N PRO A 83 -7.90 -34.70 35.12
CA PRO A 83 -9.13 -35.40 35.51
C PRO A 83 -9.05 -36.92 35.30
N GLU A 84 -8.41 -37.33 34.21
CA GLU A 84 -8.18 -38.75 33.86
C GLU A 84 -7.24 -39.41 34.88
N ALA A 85 -6.19 -38.69 35.31
CA ALA A 85 -5.27 -39.17 36.34
C ALA A 85 -5.90 -39.22 37.74
N THR A 86 -6.73 -38.24 38.11
CA THR A 86 -7.46 -38.26 39.39
C THR A 86 -8.46 -39.41 39.44
N ALA A 87 -9.16 -39.69 38.34
CA ALA A 87 -10.04 -40.86 38.25
C ALA A 87 -9.27 -42.19 38.35
N ALA A 88 -7.98 -42.20 37.97
CA ALA A 88 -7.08 -43.34 38.08
C ALA A 88 -6.34 -43.43 39.43
N GLY A 89 -6.71 -42.61 40.43
CA GLY A 89 -6.16 -42.70 41.80
C GLY A 89 -5.13 -41.64 42.17
N TYR A 90 -4.78 -40.70 41.28
CA TYR A 90 -3.83 -39.63 41.62
C TYR A 90 -4.40 -38.64 42.64
N ASP A 91 -3.80 -38.61 43.83
CA ASP A 91 -4.17 -37.73 44.96
C ASP A 91 -3.25 -36.50 45.13
N GLY A 92 -2.23 -36.36 44.28
CA GLY A 92 -1.19 -35.35 44.43
C GLY A 92 -1.53 -33.95 43.90
N SER A 93 -0.64 -32.98 44.17
CA SER A 93 -0.85 -31.60 43.69
C SER A 93 -0.78 -31.47 42.15
N ALA A 94 -1.55 -30.53 41.59
CA ALA A 94 -1.49 -30.21 40.17
C ALA A 94 -0.09 -29.75 39.70
N ARG A 95 0.72 -29.16 40.59
CA ARG A 95 2.10 -28.76 40.29
C ARG A 95 3.00 -29.98 40.05
N ASN A 96 2.92 -31.00 40.91
CA ASN A 96 3.68 -32.24 40.73
C ASN A 96 3.23 -32.99 39.47
N PHE A 97 1.93 -33.00 39.19
CA PHE A 97 1.40 -33.63 37.98
C PHE A 97 1.89 -32.95 36.69
N ARG A 98 1.91 -31.61 36.65
CA ARG A 98 2.48 -30.87 35.51
C ARG A 98 3.95 -31.21 35.28
N ARG A 99 4.72 -31.42 36.34
CA ARG A 99 6.13 -31.85 36.24
C ARG A 99 6.23 -33.26 35.65
N LEU A 100 5.44 -34.22 36.15
CA LEU A 100 5.40 -35.57 35.57
C LEU A 100 5.07 -35.54 34.07
N VAL A 101 4.06 -34.78 33.66
CA VAL A 101 3.68 -34.65 32.24
C VAL A 101 4.81 -33.98 31.43
N ALA A 102 5.50 -32.99 31.99
CA ALA A 102 6.64 -32.36 31.34
C ALA A 102 7.81 -33.34 31.16
N ASP A 103 8.10 -34.14 32.18
CA ASP A 103 9.16 -35.15 32.17
C ASP A 103 8.84 -36.27 31.17
N ALA A 104 7.61 -36.78 31.16
CA ALA A 104 7.14 -37.78 30.19
C ALA A 104 7.19 -37.25 28.74
N LYS A 105 6.81 -35.98 28.52
CA LYS A 105 6.98 -35.34 27.21
C LYS A 105 8.44 -35.16 26.83
N GLN A 106 9.31 -34.87 27.79
CA GLN A 106 10.75 -34.76 27.53
C GLN A 106 11.35 -36.11 27.15
N ALA A 107 11.00 -37.19 27.87
CA ALA A 107 11.40 -38.55 27.56
C ALA A 107 10.91 -38.96 26.16
N TRP A 108 9.62 -38.76 25.87
CA TRP A 108 9.04 -39.00 24.54
C TRP A 108 9.78 -38.22 23.45
N ARG A 109 10.08 -36.93 23.68
CA ARG A 109 10.88 -36.10 22.75
C ARG A 109 12.29 -36.62 22.57
N ASN A 110 12.93 -37.15 23.61
CA ASN A 110 14.29 -37.67 23.52
C ASN A 110 14.33 -39.02 22.76
N GLU A 111 13.36 -39.90 23.01
CA GLU A 111 13.20 -41.20 22.33
C GLU A 111 12.80 -41.04 20.87
N HIS A 112 11.93 -40.07 20.58
CA HIS A 112 11.41 -39.79 19.23
C HIS A 112 12.18 -38.66 18.52
N ALA A 113 13.19 -38.07 19.18
CA ALA A 113 14.28 -37.36 18.52
C ALA A 113 15.19 -38.39 17.85
N GLY A 114 14.62 -39.22 16.99
CA GLY A 114 15.40 -40.16 16.19
C GLY A 114 16.48 -39.39 15.46
N TYR A 115 17.75 -39.68 15.74
CA TYR A 115 18.99 -39.49 14.98
C TYR A 115 19.05 -38.44 13.84
N ARG A 116 18.26 -37.38 13.88
CA ARG A 116 18.37 -36.21 13.01
C ARG A 116 19.33 -35.27 13.69
N GLY A 117 20.59 -35.71 13.80
CA GLY A 117 21.70 -34.82 14.10
C GLY A 117 21.64 -33.67 13.09
N ARG A 118 21.17 -32.52 13.54
CA ARG A 118 21.10 -31.31 12.73
C ARG A 118 22.51 -30.75 12.66
N ARG A 119 23.11 -30.78 11.47
CA ARG A 119 24.40 -30.11 11.24
C ARG A 119 24.18 -28.60 11.17
N PRO A 120 25.01 -27.76 11.80
CA PRO A 120 25.00 -26.33 11.54
C PRO A 120 25.13 -26.07 10.04
N ALA A 121 24.35 -25.14 9.52
CA ALA A 121 24.51 -24.70 8.13
C ALA A 121 25.87 -23.99 8.01
N VAL A 122 26.67 -24.39 7.02
CA VAL A 122 27.92 -23.73 6.67
C VAL A 122 27.62 -22.78 5.51
N TRP A 123 27.86 -21.50 5.71
CA TRP A 123 27.55 -20.46 4.75
C TRP A 123 28.81 -20.02 4.01
N THR A 124 28.72 -19.88 2.70
CA THR A 124 29.82 -19.33 1.89
C THR A 124 29.70 -17.80 1.87
N PRO A 125 30.82 -17.05 1.99
CA PRO A 125 30.80 -15.60 1.79
C PRO A 125 30.24 -15.22 0.41
N GLY A 126 29.41 -14.19 0.37
CA GLY A 126 28.80 -13.62 -0.83
C GLY A 126 27.66 -14.45 -1.42
N GLU A 127 27.32 -15.57 -0.78
CA GLU A 127 26.35 -16.52 -1.35
C GLU A 127 24.92 -16.16 -0.98
N THR A 128 24.58 -16.10 0.30
CA THR A 128 23.17 -16.09 0.74
C THR A 128 22.84 -14.86 1.58
N LEU A 129 21.85 -14.10 1.11
CA LEU A 129 21.12 -13.11 1.90
C LEU A 129 19.76 -13.68 2.29
N MET A 130 19.40 -13.59 3.56
CA MET A 130 18.10 -14.02 4.06
C MET A 130 17.22 -12.83 4.34
N ILE A 131 15.95 -12.90 3.94
CA ILE A 131 14.98 -11.81 4.14
C ILE A 131 13.71 -12.29 4.83
N ASP A 132 13.16 -11.44 5.70
CA ASP A 132 11.88 -11.67 6.35
C ASP A 132 11.23 -10.34 6.76
N TRP A 133 9.95 -10.41 7.09
CA TRP A 133 9.17 -9.27 7.57
C TRP A 133 8.78 -9.45 9.03
N GLY A 134 8.95 -8.38 9.80
CA GLY A 134 8.36 -8.20 11.11
C GLY A 134 7.21 -7.19 11.07
N GLU A 135 6.41 -7.19 12.13
CA GLU A 135 5.43 -6.15 12.40
C GLU A 135 5.28 -5.94 13.91
N LEU A 136 5.00 -4.70 14.29
CA LEU A 136 4.67 -4.28 15.65
C LEU A 136 3.76 -3.06 15.58
N ARG A 137 2.85 -2.91 16.54
CA ARG A 137 2.11 -1.66 16.71
C ARG A 137 2.95 -0.66 17.50
N ILE A 138 3.23 0.50 16.90
CA ILE A 138 3.87 1.64 17.56
C ILE A 138 2.79 2.72 17.66
N ASP A 139 2.46 3.12 18.88
CA ASP A 139 1.45 4.15 19.19
C ASP A 139 0.10 3.92 18.48
N GLY A 140 -0.33 2.65 18.40
CA GLY A 140 -1.61 2.24 17.79
C GLY A 140 -1.57 2.01 16.28
N VAL A 141 -0.50 2.43 15.59
CA VAL A 141 -0.31 2.22 14.15
C VAL A 141 0.45 0.92 13.91
N LEU A 142 -0.05 0.06 13.00
CA LEU A 142 0.69 -1.12 12.58
C LEU A 142 1.85 -0.69 11.69
N VAL A 143 3.07 -0.99 12.10
CA VAL A 143 4.28 -0.69 11.33
C VAL A 143 4.95 -2.00 10.94
N HIS A 144 5.35 -2.10 9.68
CA HIS A 144 6.09 -3.23 9.16
C HIS A 144 7.59 -2.93 9.15
N VAL A 145 8.40 -3.95 9.39
CA VAL A 145 9.86 -3.87 9.34
C VAL A 145 10.40 -4.95 8.43
N PHE A 146 11.14 -4.53 7.40
CA PHE A 146 11.90 -5.41 6.53
C PHE A 146 13.24 -5.70 7.16
N CYS A 147 13.60 -6.98 7.24
CA CYS A 147 14.86 -7.44 7.79
C CYS A 147 15.61 -8.26 6.74
N ALA A 148 16.87 -7.93 6.51
CA ALA A 148 17.79 -8.69 5.68
C ALA A 148 19.10 -8.99 6.42
N VAL A 149 19.65 -10.18 6.24
CA VAL A 149 20.92 -10.58 6.87
C VAL A 149 21.77 -11.43 5.93
N LEU A 150 23.04 -11.04 5.76
CA LEU A 150 24.02 -11.87 5.05
C LEU A 150 24.40 -13.07 5.93
N ALA A 151 24.29 -14.27 5.39
CA ALA A 151 24.39 -15.49 6.18
C ALA A 151 25.81 -15.74 6.75
N TRP A 152 26.86 -15.24 6.08
CA TRP A 152 28.24 -15.44 6.50
C TRP A 152 28.77 -14.30 7.39
N SER A 153 28.70 -13.04 6.95
CA SER A 153 29.15 -11.88 7.75
C SER A 153 28.23 -11.56 8.92
N ARG A 154 26.96 -11.98 8.84
CA ARG A 154 25.88 -11.53 9.74
C ARG A 154 25.63 -10.04 9.70
N PHE A 155 26.03 -9.38 8.61
CA PHE A 155 25.68 -7.98 8.37
C PHE A 155 24.15 -7.87 8.23
N ARG A 156 23.56 -6.93 8.98
CA ARG A 156 22.11 -6.76 9.10
C ARG A 156 21.70 -5.47 8.41
N PHE A 157 20.60 -5.53 7.68
CA PHE A 157 19.94 -4.38 7.10
C PHE A 157 18.46 -4.40 7.52
N VAL A 158 17.98 -3.26 8.03
CA VAL A 158 16.62 -3.12 8.54
C VAL A 158 16.02 -1.78 8.11
N ARG A 159 14.77 -1.81 7.61
CA ARG A 159 13.98 -0.62 7.24
C ARG A 159 12.50 -0.80 7.57
N PHE A 160 11.83 0.30 7.91
CA PHE A 160 10.40 0.37 8.14
C PHE A 160 9.63 0.67 6.85
N ALA A 161 8.42 0.10 6.75
CA ALA A 161 7.52 0.28 5.64
C ALA A 161 6.05 0.39 6.09
N VAL A 162 5.24 0.96 5.20
CA VAL A 162 3.78 1.05 5.35
C VAL A 162 3.04 -0.21 4.91
N ASP A 163 3.66 -1.05 4.07
CA ASP A 163 3.09 -2.33 3.63
C ASP A 163 4.18 -3.36 3.28
N GLN A 164 3.77 -4.61 3.08
CA GLN A 164 4.63 -5.73 2.67
C GLN A 164 4.41 -6.12 1.20
N LYS A 165 4.06 -5.15 0.33
CA LYS A 165 3.80 -5.45 -1.08
C LYS A 165 5.08 -5.77 -1.84
N SER A 166 4.90 -6.35 -3.03
CA SER A 166 6.00 -6.76 -3.90
C SER A 166 6.93 -5.59 -4.24
N ALA A 167 6.36 -4.44 -4.66
CA ALA A 167 7.12 -3.24 -5.00
C ALA A 167 7.96 -2.73 -3.82
N THR A 168 7.35 -2.62 -2.62
CA THR A 168 8.04 -2.22 -1.39
C THR A 168 9.17 -3.17 -1.03
N THR A 169 8.93 -4.49 -1.09
CA THR A 169 9.94 -5.52 -0.79
C THR A 169 11.11 -5.45 -1.78
N MET A 170 10.84 -5.29 -3.07
CA MET A 170 11.86 -5.14 -4.10
C MET A 170 12.64 -3.82 -3.97
N GLY A 171 11.94 -2.73 -3.64
CA GLY A 171 12.57 -1.44 -3.35
C GLY A 171 13.57 -1.52 -2.19
N MET A 172 13.19 -2.19 -1.10
CA MET A 172 14.07 -2.39 0.07
C MET A 172 15.21 -3.37 -0.19
N LEU A 173 15.00 -4.39 -1.03
CA LEU A 173 16.10 -5.25 -1.50
C LEU A 173 17.12 -4.47 -2.32
N ALA A 174 16.66 -3.58 -3.22
CA ALA A 174 17.56 -2.73 -3.99
C ALA A 174 18.39 -1.81 -3.08
N GLU A 175 17.76 -1.17 -2.10
CA GLU A 175 18.46 -0.36 -1.09
C GLU A 175 19.44 -1.20 -0.27
N CYS A 176 19.06 -2.43 0.11
CA CYS A 176 19.95 -3.35 0.80
C CYS A 176 21.19 -3.67 -0.04
N PHE A 177 21.04 -3.97 -1.34
CA PHE A 177 22.20 -4.25 -2.20
C PHE A 177 23.11 -3.03 -2.37
N GLU A 178 22.54 -1.83 -2.44
CA GLU A 178 23.29 -0.57 -2.48
C GLU A 178 24.12 -0.40 -1.19
N GLU A 179 23.53 -0.65 -0.02
CA GLU A 179 24.22 -0.60 1.28
C GLU A 179 25.34 -1.66 1.40
N LEU A 180 25.09 -2.87 0.87
CA LEU A 180 26.10 -3.93 0.83
C LEU A 180 27.24 -3.63 -0.15
N GLY A 181 27.03 -2.71 -1.10
CA GLY A 181 27.96 -2.44 -2.21
C GLY A 181 28.02 -3.57 -3.24
N GLY A 182 26.99 -4.41 -3.32
CA GLY A 182 26.96 -5.57 -4.22
C GLY A 182 25.73 -6.46 -4.01
N VAL A 183 25.57 -7.45 -4.90
CA VAL A 183 24.43 -8.37 -4.91
C VAL A 183 24.87 -9.79 -4.49
N PRO A 184 24.23 -10.41 -3.48
CA PRO A 184 24.48 -11.81 -3.12
C PRO A 184 24.05 -12.77 -4.23
N LYS A 185 24.64 -13.97 -4.32
CA LYS A 185 24.26 -14.97 -5.34
C LYS A 185 22.83 -15.47 -5.19
N VAL A 186 22.34 -15.55 -3.95
CA VAL A 186 21.06 -16.11 -3.57
C VAL A 186 20.36 -15.19 -2.58
N VAL A 187 19.08 -14.92 -2.84
CA VAL A 187 18.19 -14.28 -1.87
C VAL A 187 17.19 -15.31 -1.40
N LEU A 188 17.29 -15.67 -0.12
CA LEU A 188 16.45 -16.65 0.53
C LEU A 188 15.32 -15.94 1.28
N ALA A 189 14.09 -16.11 0.80
CA ALA A 189 12.89 -15.52 1.38
C ALA A 189 12.02 -16.59 2.07
N ASP A 190 11.21 -16.18 3.07
CA ASP A 190 10.07 -17.01 3.46
C ASP A 190 9.03 -17.08 2.32
N ARG A 191 8.04 -17.96 2.44
CA ARG A 191 6.95 -18.16 1.46
C ARG A 191 5.92 -17.03 1.42
N MET A 192 6.40 -15.79 1.52
CA MET A 192 5.62 -14.56 1.54
C MET A 192 4.82 -14.36 0.25
N GLY A 193 3.55 -13.98 0.41
CA GLY A 193 2.61 -13.85 -0.71
C GLY A 193 3.01 -12.81 -1.75
N CYS A 194 3.81 -11.81 -1.37
CA CYS A 194 4.26 -10.74 -2.28
C CYS A 194 5.33 -11.19 -3.29
N LEU A 195 6.06 -12.29 -3.02
CA LEU A 195 7.10 -12.83 -3.90
C LEU A 195 6.74 -14.18 -4.50
N LYS A 196 5.69 -14.84 -3.99
CA LYS A 196 5.23 -16.17 -4.41
C LYS A 196 4.01 -16.10 -5.33
N ALA A 197 4.12 -16.65 -6.53
CA ALA A 197 2.97 -16.90 -7.41
C ALA A 197 2.27 -18.23 -7.12
N GLY A 198 2.99 -19.25 -6.66
CA GLY A 198 2.41 -20.57 -6.42
C GLY A 198 3.38 -21.55 -5.74
N VAL A 199 2.92 -22.78 -5.53
CA VAL A 199 3.74 -23.88 -5.01
C VAL A 199 3.46 -25.14 -5.83
N VAL A 200 4.51 -25.78 -6.34
CA VAL A 200 4.42 -27.04 -7.08
C VAL A 200 5.42 -28.01 -6.46
N ALA A 201 4.96 -29.22 -6.07
CA ALA A 201 5.81 -30.23 -5.41
C ALA A 201 6.61 -29.69 -4.21
N ASN A 202 6.00 -28.82 -3.38
CA ASN A 202 6.62 -28.12 -2.24
C ASN A 202 7.76 -27.14 -2.59
N VAL A 203 7.97 -26.88 -3.89
CA VAL A 203 8.86 -25.84 -4.42
C VAL A 203 8.05 -24.58 -4.71
N VAL A 204 8.55 -23.43 -4.29
CA VAL A 204 7.88 -22.15 -4.48
C VAL A 204 8.17 -21.63 -5.88
N VAL A 205 7.11 -21.20 -6.57
CA VAL A 205 7.22 -20.50 -7.86
C VAL A 205 7.18 -19.00 -7.58
N PRO A 206 8.25 -18.24 -7.91
CA PRO A 206 8.27 -16.80 -7.72
C PRO A 206 7.31 -16.05 -8.66
N THR A 207 6.91 -14.84 -8.28
CA THR A 207 6.11 -13.97 -9.14
C THR A 207 6.91 -13.50 -10.36
N PRO A 208 6.27 -13.23 -11.52
CA PRO A 208 6.96 -12.72 -12.70
C PRO A 208 7.79 -11.46 -12.46
N ASP A 209 7.28 -10.55 -11.62
CA ASP A 209 8.02 -9.32 -11.28
C ASP A 209 9.24 -9.60 -10.42
N TYR A 210 9.16 -10.57 -9.48
CA TYR A 210 10.33 -10.96 -8.70
C TYR A 210 11.37 -11.69 -9.54
N VAL A 211 10.96 -12.49 -10.53
CA VAL A 211 11.89 -13.10 -11.51
C VAL A 211 12.60 -12.03 -12.34
N ARG A 212 11.88 -10.98 -12.78
CA ARG A 212 12.48 -9.84 -13.47
C ARG A 212 13.47 -9.08 -12.58
N PHE A 213 13.10 -8.81 -11.34
CA PHE A 213 13.96 -8.18 -10.35
C PHE A 213 15.25 -8.98 -10.15
N ALA A 214 15.12 -10.29 -9.95
CA ALA A 214 16.24 -11.19 -9.78
C ALA A 214 17.15 -11.28 -11.01
N SER A 215 16.56 -11.23 -12.21
CA SER A 215 17.31 -11.19 -13.46
C SER A 215 18.10 -9.87 -13.63
N HIS A 216 17.51 -8.74 -13.24
CA HIS A 216 18.15 -7.42 -13.31
C HIS A 216 19.36 -7.31 -12.37
N TYR A 217 19.20 -7.76 -11.12
CA TYR A 217 20.26 -7.77 -10.10
C TYR A 217 21.16 -9.01 -10.17
N ARG A 218 20.82 -9.99 -11.01
CA ARG A 218 21.60 -11.23 -11.26
C ARG A 218 21.78 -12.14 -10.05
N PHE A 219 20.77 -12.23 -9.18
CA PHE A 219 20.73 -13.22 -8.10
C PHE A 219 19.72 -14.34 -8.40
N ARG A 220 19.85 -15.46 -7.71
CA ARG A 220 18.89 -16.57 -7.74
C ARG A 220 17.87 -16.42 -6.61
N PRO A 221 16.56 -16.32 -6.91
CA PRO A 221 15.52 -16.43 -5.89
C PRO A 221 15.52 -17.82 -5.25
N ASP A 222 15.41 -17.87 -3.93
CA ASP A 222 15.24 -19.10 -3.19
C ASP A 222 14.21 -18.93 -2.07
N PHE A 223 13.58 -20.02 -1.66
CA PHE A 223 12.52 -19.99 -0.66
C PHE A 223 12.64 -21.12 0.35
N CYS A 224 12.42 -20.79 1.63
CA CYS A 224 12.43 -21.79 2.69
C CYS A 224 11.39 -22.90 2.45
N HIS A 225 11.79 -24.15 2.70
CA HIS A 225 10.86 -25.28 2.69
C HIS A 225 9.91 -25.27 3.90
N ALA A 226 8.81 -26.01 3.81
CA ALA A 226 7.88 -26.15 4.93
C ALA A 226 8.60 -26.86 6.07
N ALA A 227 8.62 -26.27 7.26
CA ALA A 227 9.32 -26.81 8.43
C ALA A 227 10.84 -27.00 8.20
N ASP A 228 11.51 -25.96 7.68
CA ASP A 228 12.98 -25.85 7.68
C ASP A 228 13.48 -24.78 8.68
N PRO A 229 13.65 -25.14 9.97
CA PRO A 229 14.13 -24.19 10.99
C PRO A 229 15.59 -23.76 10.80
N GLN A 230 16.40 -24.53 10.04
CA GLN A 230 17.84 -24.29 9.94
C GLN A 230 18.14 -23.03 9.13
N SER A 231 17.48 -22.90 7.99
CA SER A 231 17.60 -21.74 7.11
C SER A 231 16.80 -20.55 7.64
N LYS A 232 15.71 -20.78 8.36
CA LYS A 232 14.82 -19.73 8.85
C LYS A 232 15.26 -19.06 10.16
N GLY A 233 15.96 -19.77 11.03
CA GLY A 233 16.27 -19.28 12.38
C GLY A 233 17.12 -18.02 12.44
N MET A 234 17.96 -17.74 11.44
CA MET A 234 18.81 -16.54 11.45
C MET A 234 18.01 -15.25 11.26
N VAL A 235 17.12 -15.24 10.26
CA VAL A 235 16.32 -14.05 9.96
C VAL A 235 15.17 -13.89 10.96
N GLU A 236 14.61 -14.99 11.48
CA GLU A 236 13.65 -14.94 12.60
C GLU A 236 14.28 -14.32 13.86
N ASN A 237 15.52 -14.69 14.18
CA ASN A 237 16.26 -14.06 15.29
C ASN A 237 16.50 -12.57 15.05
N LEU A 238 16.82 -12.17 13.80
CA LEU A 238 16.95 -10.76 13.46
C LEU A 238 15.64 -10.00 13.63
N VAL A 239 14.52 -10.54 13.13
CA VAL A 239 13.19 -9.93 13.32
C VAL A 239 12.87 -9.79 14.80
N GLY A 240 13.15 -10.82 15.61
CA GLY A 240 12.99 -10.76 17.06
C GLY A 240 13.84 -9.67 17.71
N TYR A 241 15.11 -9.56 17.31
CA TYR A 241 16.05 -8.58 17.84
C TYR A 241 15.65 -7.15 17.45
N ALA A 242 15.32 -6.91 16.18
CA ALA A 242 14.81 -5.63 15.71
C ALA A 242 13.54 -5.22 16.47
N LYS A 243 12.63 -6.16 16.75
CA LYS A 243 11.44 -5.87 17.57
C LYS A 243 11.82 -5.41 18.98
N SER A 244 12.68 -6.15 19.67
CA SER A 244 13.01 -5.84 21.07
C SER A 244 13.90 -4.61 21.24
N ASP A 245 14.85 -4.41 20.33
CA ASP A 245 15.98 -3.48 20.50
C ASP A 245 15.84 -2.20 19.67
N LEU A 246 15.06 -2.24 18.59
CA LEU A 246 14.77 -1.08 17.75
C LEU A 246 13.31 -0.65 17.88
N MET A 247 12.34 -1.54 17.64
CA MET A 247 10.93 -1.13 17.53
C MET A 247 10.29 -0.79 18.87
N VAL A 248 10.52 -1.58 19.93
CA VAL A 248 9.97 -1.33 21.27
C VAL A 248 10.46 0.00 21.85
N PRO A 249 11.77 0.34 21.79
CA PRO A 249 12.25 1.65 22.23
C PRO A 249 11.67 2.86 21.48
N LEU A 250 11.17 2.67 20.25
CA LEU A 250 10.52 3.74 19.49
C LEU A 250 9.10 4.08 19.98
N VAL A 251 8.47 3.22 20.79
CA VAL A 251 7.13 3.46 21.35
C VAL A 251 7.16 4.67 22.30
N GLY A 252 6.33 5.68 22.03
CA GLY A 252 6.33 6.94 22.80
C GLY A 252 7.56 7.84 22.57
N SER A 253 8.38 7.55 21.55
CA SER A 253 9.51 8.39 21.16
C SER A 253 9.09 9.58 20.28
N LYS A 254 10.02 10.51 20.00
CA LYS A 254 9.78 11.63 19.07
C LYS A 254 9.75 11.23 17.59
N SER A 255 10.08 9.97 17.27
CA SER A 255 10.12 9.45 15.90
C SER A 255 8.70 9.15 15.42
N THR A 256 8.07 10.11 14.75
CA THR A 256 6.65 10.02 14.39
C THR A 256 6.43 9.72 12.92
N SER A 257 7.33 10.16 12.04
CA SER A 257 7.25 9.92 10.60
C SER A 257 7.86 8.56 10.21
N LEU A 258 7.58 8.07 8.99
CA LEU A 258 8.28 6.88 8.46
C LEU A 258 9.76 7.18 8.20
N GLY A 259 10.08 8.42 7.79
CA GLY A 259 11.46 8.89 7.58
C GLY A 259 12.26 8.82 8.87
N ASP A 260 11.75 9.42 9.96
CA ASP A 260 12.41 9.42 11.27
C ASP A 260 12.70 7.98 11.75
N ARG A 261 11.74 7.07 11.51
CA ARG A 261 11.89 5.66 11.88
C ARG A 261 12.97 4.97 11.05
N ASN A 262 13.07 5.29 9.76
CA ASN A 262 14.12 4.77 8.88
C ASN A 262 15.50 5.34 9.20
N ASP A 263 15.60 6.61 9.60
CA ASP A 263 16.84 7.19 10.11
C ASP A 263 17.29 6.47 11.39
N ALA A 264 16.36 6.22 12.31
CA ALA A 264 16.63 5.43 13.52
C ALA A 264 17.05 3.99 13.19
N ALA A 265 16.41 3.35 12.20
CA ALA A 265 16.77 2.00 11.76
C ALA A 265 18.17 1.95 11.13
N ALA A 266 18.55 2.96 10.33
CA ALA A 266 19.87 3.07 9.75
C ALA A 266 20.95 3.27 10.83
N ALA A 267 20.70 4.16 11.80
CA ALA A 267 21.60 4.36 12.94
C ALA A 267 21.77 3.08 13.78
N TRP A 268 20.66 2.38 14.06
CA TRP A 268 20.69 1.10 14.76
C TRP A 268 21.45 0.03 13.99
N CYS A 269 21.26 -0.08 12.67
CA CYS A 269 22.03 -1.01 11.84
C CYS A 269 23.54 -0.73 11.91
N ALA A 270 23.95 0.54 11.84
CA ALA A 270 25.34 0.93 11.96
C ALA A 270 25.93 0.51 13.32
N GLU A 271 25.19 0.73 14.42
CA GLU A 271 25.59 0.32 15.76
C GLU A 271 25.75 -1.21 15.88
N VAL A 272 24.72 -1.99 15.55
CA VAL A 272 24.74 -3.44 15.77
C VAL A 272 25.67 -4.18 14.83
N ASN A 273 26.00 -3.60 13.67
CA ASN A 273 26.99 -4.14 12.74
C ASN A 273 28.43 -3.75 13.10
N ALA A 274 28.62 -2.70 13.91
CA ALA A 274 29.92 -2.33 14.48
C ALA A 274 30.26 -3.10 15.77
N ASN A 275 29.28 -3.76 16.38
CA ASN A 275 29.45 -4.54 17.61
C ASN A 275 29.83 -6.01 17.36
N LEU A 276 30.50 -6.62 18.36
CA LEU A 276 30.87 -8.03 18.32
C LEU A 276 29.62 -8.93 18.28
N HIS A 277 29.47 -9.72 17.23
CA HIS A 277 28.38 -10.69 17.12
C HIS A 277 28.73 -11.98 17.86
N SER A 278 27.85 -12.42 18.78
CA SER A 278 28.07 -13.58 19.66
C SER A 278 28.30 -14.91 18.94
N GLU A 279 27.48 -15.25 17.94
CA GLU A 279 27.59 -16.53 17.21
C GLU A 279 28.87 -16.65 16.37
N ILE A 280 29.27 -15.57 15.68
CA ILE A 280 30.42 -15.57 14.78
C ILE A 280 31.72 -15.08 15.43
N CYS A 281 31.64 -14.57 16.66
CA CYS A 281 32.74 -13.96 17.42
C CYS A 281 33.54 -12.95 16.60
N ALA A 282 32.86 -12.13 15.80
CA ALA A 282 33.48 -11.13 14.94
C ALA A 282 32.52 -9.94 14.73
N ILE A 283 33.07 -8.82 14.26
CA ILE A 283 32.30 -7.62 13.93
C ILE A 283 31.71 -7.79 12.52
N PRO A 284 30.37 -7.72 12.35
CA PRO A 284 29.73 -7.90 11.04
C PRO A 284 30.21 -6.93 9.97
N ALA A 285 30.45 -5.66 10.30
CA ALA A 285 30.95 -4.67 9.35
C ALA A 285 32.36 -5.00 8.85
N GLU A 286 33.26 -5.48 9.72
CA GLU A 286 34.60 -5.93 9.32
C GLU A 286 34.53 -7.16 8.42
N ARG A 287 33.60 -8.08 8.70
CA ARG A 287 33.36 -9.23 7.82
C ARG A 287 32.74 -8.83 6.49
N LEU A 288 31.83 -7.84 6.47
CA LEU A 288 31.28 -7.34 5.22
C LEU A 288 32.38 -6.81 4.31
N ALA A 289 33.39 -6.11 4.84
CA ALA A 289 34.53 -5.64 4.02
C ALA A 289 35.28 -6.78 3.32
N ILE A 290 35.32 -7.99 3.93
CA ILE A 290 35.90 -9.20 3.34
C ILE A 290 34.93 -9.86 2.35
N GLU A 291 33.63 -9.79 2.61
CA GLU A 291 32.57 -10.42 1.82
C GLU A 291 32.21 -9.62 0.56
N GLN A 292 32.26 -8.28 0.63
CA GLN A 292 31.84 -7.37 -0.42
C GLN A 292 32.52 -7.63 -1.78
N PRO A 293 33.84 -7.90 -1.88
CA PRO A 293 34.48 -8.23 -3.16
C PRO A 293 33.99 -9.54 -3.80
N LEU A 294 33.24 -10.37 -3.07
CA LEU A 294 32.69 -11.65 -3.54
C LEU A 294 31.22 -11.53 -3.96
N LEU A 295 30.60 -10.36 -3.73
CA LEU A 295 29.27 -10.04 -4.21
C LEU A 295 29.30 -9.74 -5.72
N GLY A 296 28.17 -9.96 -6.39
CA GLY A 296 27.95 -9.52 -7.76
C GLY A 296 27.88 -8.00 -7.86
N GLU A 297 28.20 -7.46 -9.03
CA GLU A 297 28.14 -6.03 -9.29
C GLU A 297 26.69 -5.51 -9.26
N LEU A 298 26.51 -4.29 -8.75
CA LEU A 298 25.25 -3.57 -8.87
C LEU A 298 25.00 -3.18 -10.34
N PRO A 299 23.75 -3.25 -10.81
CA PRO A 299 23.40 -2.72 -12.13
C PRO A 299 23.58 -1.19 -12.17
N SER A 300 23.87 -0.64 -13.34
CA SER A 300 24.09 0.81 -13.53
C SER A 300 22.85 1.66 -13.25
N LEU A 301 21.67 1.08 -13.40
CA LEU A 301 20.39 1.70 -13.06
C LEU A 301 19.66 0.83 -12.05
N ARG A 302 19.09 1.46 -11.03
CA ARG A 302 18.13 0.81 -10.14
C ARG A 302 16.95 0.36 -10.98
N ALA A 303 16.48 -0.87 -10.78
CA ALA A 303 15.32 -1.29 -11.54
C ALA A 303 14.05 -0.60 -11.04
N GLU A 304 13.22 -0.20 -11.99
CA GLU A 304 11.94 0.45 -11.73
C GLU A 304 10.87 -0.61 -11.48
N PHE A 305 10.19 -0.49 -10.33
CA PHE A 305 9.12 -1.38 -9.92
C PHE A 305 7.93 -0.57 -9.44
N GLY A 306 6.77 -0.84 -10.05
CA GLY A 306 5.55 -0.08 -9.85
C GLY A 306 4.50 -0.55 -10.87
N PRO A 307 3.27 0.00 -10.86
CA PRO A 307 2.31 -0.29 -11.92
C PRO A 307 2.98 -0.02 -13.27
N ARG A 308 2.89 -0.99 -14.20
CA ARG A 308 3.58 -0.93 -15.51
C ARG A 308 3.39 0.46 -16.16
N PRO A 309 4.46 1.04 -16.74
CA PRO A 309 4.32 2.19 -17.61
C PRO A 309 3.23 1.91 -18.62
N THR A 310 2.19 2.71 -18.57
CA THR A 310 0.96 2.39 -19.28
C THR A 310 0.80 3.36 -20.42
N THR A 311 0.82 2.86 -21.65
CA THR A 311 0.58 3.69 -22.82
C THR A 311 -0.88 4.11 -22.90
N ARG A 312 -1.12 5.39 -23.10
CA ARG A 312 -2.44 5.99 -23.30
C ARG A 312 -2.45 6.88 -24.52
N LYS A 313 -3.56 6.86 -25.25
CA LYS A 313 -3.79 7.79 -26.35
C LYS A 313 -4.48 9.04 -25.80
N VAL A 314 -3.98 10.20 -26.18
CA VAL A 314 -4.58 11.48 -25.80
C VAL A 314 -5.88 11.68 -26.59
N ASP A 315 -6.97 11.94 -25.87
CA ASP A 315 -8.30 12.14 -26.48
C ASP A 315 -8.51 13.59 -26.98
N LYS A 316 -9.68 13.86 -27.55
CA LYS A 316 -10.04 15.19 -28.08
C LYS A 316 -10.24 16.26 -27.00
N LEU A 317 -10.29 15.88 -25.72
CA LEU A 317 -10.36 16.80 -24.59
C LEU A 317 -8.95 17.16 -24.09
N SER A 318 -7.92 16.79 -24.84
CA SER A 318 -6.52 16.89 -24.45
C SER A 318 -6.26 16.20 -23.11
N CYS A 319 -6.85 15.02 -22.90
CA CYS A 319 -6.72 14.26 -21.67
C CYS A 319 -6.28 12.81 -21.93
N ILE A 320 -5.71 12.20 -20.91
CA ILE A 320 -5.55 10.74 -20.80
C ILE A 320 -6.40 10.19 -19.65
N ARG A 321 -6.68 8.87 -19.70
CA ARG A 321 -7.38 8.16 -18.63
C ARG A 321 -6.45 7.19 -17.92
N PHE A 322 -6.38 7.32 -16.60
CA PHE A 322 -5.64 6.44 -15.71
C PHE A 322 -6.43 6.28 -14.40
N GLY A 323 -6.50 5.08 -13.83
CA GLY A 323 -7.23 4.84 -12.57
C GLY A 323 -8.71 5.25 -12.57
N SER A 324 -9.38 5.22 -13.73
CA SER A 324 -10.74 5.77 -13.93
C SER A 324 -10.88 7.29 -13.77
N ALA A 325 -9.80 8.02 -13.52
CA ALA A 325 -9.71 9.47 -13.54
C ALA A 325 -9.26 10.01 -14.90
N ARG A 326 -9.32 11.34 -15.07
CA ARG A 326 -8.81 12.07 -16.24
C ARG A 326 -7.70 13.05 -15.85
N TYR A 327 -6.69 13.14 -16.70
CA TYR A 327 -5.54 14.03 -16.53
C TYR A 327 -5.29 14.79 -17.83
N SER A 328 -5.21 16.12 -17.75
CA SER A 328 -4.93 16.96 -18.92
C SER A 328 -3.50 16.80 -19.42
N VAL A 329 -3.27 17.08 -20.70
CA VAL A 329 -1.94 17.21 -21.33
C VAL A 329 -1.97 18.36 -22.33
N PRO A 330 -0.83 18.94 -22.73
CA PRO A 330 -0.81 20.01 -23.74
C PRO A 330 -1.54 19.65 -25.05
N ASN A 331 -2.35 20.57 -25.58
CA ASN A 331 -3.17 20.39 -26.80
C ASN A 331 -2.40 19.83 -28.01
N ARG A 332 -1.09 20.14 -28.13
CA ARG A 332 -0.22 19.62 -29.19
C ARG A 332 -0.14 18.08 -29.24
N LEU A 333 -0.50 17.40 -28.15
CA LEU A 333 -0.43 15.95 -28.03
C LEU A 333 -1.74 15.25 -28.38
N ILE A 334 -2.81 15.97 -28.72
CA ILE A 334 -4.10 15.35 -29.09
C ILE A 334 -3.90 14.31 -30.21
N GLY A 335 -4.36 13.08 -29.97
CA GLY A 335 -4.27 11.98 -30.92
C GLY A 335 -2.94 11.20 -30.89
N THR A 336 -1.93 11.65 -30.14
CA THR A 336 -0.67 10.92 -29.96
C THR A 336 -0.78 9.90 -28.82
N SER A 337 0.21 9.01 -28.72
CA SER A 337 0.37 8.09 -27.60
C SER A 337 1.43 8.61 -26.64
N VAL A 338 1.15 8.53 -25.35
CA VAL A 338 2.03 8.93 -24.24
C VAL A 338 2.18 7.77 -23.25
N THR A 339 3.28 7.77 -22.50
CA THR A 339 3.51 6.80 -21.44
C THR A 339 3.17 7.42 -20.09
N VAL A 340 2.38 6.72 -19.28
CA VAL A 340 2.01 7.14 -17.93
C VAL A 340 2.86 6.36 -16.93
N LEU A 341 3.56 7.10 -16.07
CA LEU A 341 4.34 6.61 -14.93
C LEU A 341 3.70 7.10 -13.64
N VAL A 342 3.76 6.29 -12.58
CA VAL A 342 3.24 6.67 -11.26
C VAL A 342 4.31 6.37 -10.22
N GLU A 343 4.73 7.41 -9.52
CA GLU A 343 5.73 7.38 -8.46
C GLU A 343 5.21 8.23 -7.29
N ASP A 344 5.17 7.70 -6.07
CA ASP A 344 4.84 8.45 -4.84
C ASP A 344 3.62 9.40 -4.95
N ASP A 345 2.50 8.88 -5.46
CA ASP A 345 1.24 9.60 -5.73
C ASP A 345 1.31 10.73 -6.79
N LEU A 346 2.43 10.84 -7.49
CA LEU A 346 2.61 11.69 -8.66
C LEU A 346 2.46 10.87 -9.94
N LEU A 347 1.58 11.33 -10.82
CA LEU A 347 1.40 10.81 -12.17
C LEU A 347 2.22 11.66 -13.14
N ARG A 348 3.20 11.05 -13.79
CA ARG A 348 4.01 11.66 -14.85
C ARG A 348 3.57 11.16 -16.21
N ILE A 349 3.41 12.09 -17.15
CA ILE A 349 3.06 11.79 -18.54
C ILE A 349 4.25 12.14 -19.41
N ILE A 350 4.83 11.14 -20.06
CA ILE A 350 6.07 11.30 -20.84
C ILE A 350 5.92 10.86 -22.30
N GLY A 351 6.80 11.39 -23.16
CA GLY A 351 6.94 10.94 -24.53
C GLY A 351 7.42 9.49 -24.60
N PRO A 352 6.78 8.61 -25.38
CA PRO A 352 7.04 7.17 -25.34
C PRO A 352 8.42 6.76 -25.88
N VAL A 353 9.06 7.60 -26.70
CA VAL A 353 10.38 7.34 -27.30
C VAL A 353 11.45 8.25 -26.70
N THR A 354 11.12 9.53 -26.46
CA THR A 354 12.07 10.55 -26.03
C THR A 354 12.23 10.64 -24.51
N GLY A 355 11.25 10.15 -23.73
CA GLY A 355 11.22 10.33 -22.28
C GLY A 355 10.95 11.77 -21.82
N GLU A 356 10.64 12.69 -22.75
CA GLU A 356 10.31 14.08 -22.43
C GLU A 356 9.07 14.14 -21.54
N VAL A 357 9.15 14.86 -20.42
CA VAL A 357 7.99 15.09 -19.54
C VAL A 357 7.05 16.10 -20.18
N HIS A 358 5.81 15.70 -20.39
CA HIS A 358 4.77 16.54 -20.99
C HIS A 358 3.82 17.14 -19.96
N ALA A 359 3.56 16.44 -18.86
CA ALA A 359 2.72 16.89 -17.76
C ALA A 359 2.99 16.08 -16.49
N GLU A 360 2.74 16.71 -15.34
CA GLU A 360 2.77 16.07 -14.02
C GLU A 360 1.47 16.40 -13.27
N HIS A 361 0.90 15.42 -12.57
CA HIS A 361 -0.34 15.58 -11.82
C HIS A 361 -0.29 14.79 -10.52
N ALA A 362 -0.85 15.32 -9.44
CA ALA A 362 -1.19 14.49 -8.29
C ALA A 362 -2.28 13.46 -8.67
N LEU A 363 -2.22 12.25 -8.11
CA LEU A 363 -3.30 11.27 -8.28
C LEU A 363 -4.61 11.80 -7.68
N VAL A 364 -5.72 11.52 -8.37
CA VAL A 364 -7.07 11.93 -7.97
C VAL A 364 -7.97 10.70 -7.91
N ALA A 365 -9.10 10.78 -7.23
CA ALA A 365 -9.96 9.63 -7.02
C ALA A 365 -10.62 9.14 -8.32
N PRO A 366 -11.02 7.86 -8.40
CA PRO A 366 -11.77 7.34 -9.54
C PRO A 366 -12.99 8.19 -9.89
N GLY A 367 -13.08 8.66 -11.14
CA GLY A 367 -14.15 9.53 -11.62
C GLY A 367 -13.83 11.03 -11.57
N GLU A 368 -12.77 11.45 -10.88
CA GLU A 368 -12.32 12.84 -10.84
C GLU A 368 -11.49 13.23 -12.07
N VAL A 369 -11.19 14.53 -12.15
CA VAL A 369 -10.46 15.15 -13.25
C VAL A 369 -9.41 16.10 -12.70
N SER A 370 -8.14 15.88 -13.05
CA SER A 370 -7.03 16.80 -12.79
C SER A 370 -6.72 17.58 -14.07
N ILE A 371 -7.04 18.87 -14.05
CA ILE A 371 -6.89 19.78 -15.19
C ILE A 371 -5.89 20.87 -14.84
N ASP A 372 -4.89 21.04 -15.70
CA ASP A 372 -4.05 22.23 -15.76
C ASP A 372 -4.52 23.09 -16.95
N ASP A 373 -4.97 24.30 -16.66
CA ASP A 373 -5.50 25.23 -17.68
C ASP A 373 -4.41 25.69 -18.66
N THR A 374 -3.12 25.63 -18.29
CA THR A 374 -2.00 25.98 -19.18
C THR A 374 -1.82 25.01 -20.34
N HIS A 375 -2.43 23.81 -20.27
CA HIS A 375 -2.43 22.83 -21.33
C HIS A 375 -3.33 23.19 -22.53
N TYR A 376 -4.20 24.19 -22.36
CA TYR A 376 -5.23 24.56 -23.34
C TYR A 376 -4.94 25.93 -23.95
N ASP A 377 -5.02 26.02 -25.28
CA ASP A 377 -4.79 27.29 -26.00
C ASP A 377 -5.89 28.34 -25.77
N LYS A 378 -7.03 27.92 -25.21
CA LYS A 378 -8.20 28.78 -24.97
C LYS A 378 -8.63 28.67 -23.52
N PRO A 379 -9.02 29.80 -22.88
CA PRO A 379 -9.53 29.77 -21.53
C PRO A 379 -10.79 28.91 -21.46
N ARG A 380 -10.97 28.24 -20.31
CA ARG A 380 -12.17 27.47 -20.02
C ARG A 380 -13.39 28.40 -20.11
N PRO A 381 -14.43 28.05 -20.89
CA PRO A 381 -15.65 28.84 -20.93
C PRO A 381 -16.47 28.66 -19.64
N ASP A 382 -16.98 29.75 -19.07
CA ASP A 382 -17.79 29.73 -17.84
C ASP A 382 -19.08 28.91 -17.96
N LYS A 383 -19.65 28.84 -19.18
CA LYS A 383 -20.86 28.08 -19.50
C LYS A 383 -20.72 27.38 -20.84
N PRO A 384 -21.34 26.20 -21.03
CA PRO A 384 -21.40 25.55 -22.34
C PRO A 384 -22.10 26.48 -23.33
N SER A 385 -21.35 27.01 -24.30
CA SER A 385 -21.94 27.83 -25.36
C SER A 385 -22.75 26.95 -26.32
N ARG A 386 -24.05 27.19 -26.36
CA ARG A 386 -25.00 26.63 -27.34
C ARG A 386 -25.46 27.71 -28.34
N GLY A 387 -24.60 28.69 -28.62
CA GLY A 387 -24.89 29.73 -29.60
C GLY A 387 -25.11 29.17 -31.00
N ALA A 388 -25.77 29.95 -31.84
CA ALA A 388 -26.05 29.56 -33.21
C ALA A 388 -24.75 29.38 -34.00
N ARG A 389 -24.62 28.27 -34.74
CA ARG A 389 -23.44 27.99 -35.59
C ARG A 389 -23.87 27.85 -37.04
N PRO A 390 -23.61 28.87 -37.90
CA PRO A 390 -24.04 28.83 -39.28
C PRO A 390 -23.21 27.81 -40.08
N ARG A 391 -23.88 27.06 -40.95
CA ARG A 391 -23.32 26.09 -41.89
C ARG A 391 -23.51 26.52 -43.33
N THR A 392 -24.65 27.13 -43.65
CA THR A 392 -24.98 27.62 -45.00
C THR A 392 -24.62 29.10 -45.16
N GLN A 393 -24.47 29.60 -46.40
CA GLN A 393 -24.24 31.03 -46.64
C GLN A 393 -25.40 31.87 -46.13
N GLN A 394 -26.62 31.41 -46.37
CA GLN A 394 -27.86 32.02 -45.89
C GLN A 394 -27.90 32.19 -44.36
N GLU A 395 -27.47 31.18 -43.60
CA GLU A 395 -27.38 31.29 -42.13
C GLU A 395 -26.31 32.29 -41.68
N LYS A 396 -25.18 32.38 -42.42
CA LYS A 396 -24.14 33.38 -42.14
C LYS A 396 -24.67 34.79 -42.37
N ASP A 397 -25.35 35.00 -43.49
CA ASP A 397 -25.93 36.30 -43.85
C ASP A 397 -27.00 36.73 -42.85
N PHE A 398 -27.81 35.78 -42.38
CA PHE A 398 -28.81 36.05 -41.34
C PHE A 398 -28.19 36.40 -39.99
N LEU A 399 -27.19 35.64 -39.53
CA LEU A 399 -26.50 35.96 -38.27
C LEU A 399 -25.65 37.23 -38.36
N ALA A 400 -25.25 37.66 -39.56
CA ALA A 400 -24.58 38.94 -39.77
C ALA A 400 -25.49 40.15 -39.47
N LEU A 401 -26.82 39.97 -39.40
CA LEU A 401 -27.75 40.99 -38.91
C LEU A 401 -27.59 41.28 -37.40
N GLY A 402 -26.83 40.45 -36.68
CA GLY A 402 -26.43 40.71 -35.29
C GLY A 402 -27.27 39.98 -34.23
N PRO A 403 -27.20 40.44 -32.96
CA PRO A 403 -27.75 39.72 -31.81
C PRO A 403 -29.26 39.42 -31.89
N ALA A 404 -30.04 40.31 -32.51
CA ALA A 404 -31.48 40.11 -32.69
C ALA A 404 -31.80 38.90 -33.58
N ALA A 405 -30.99 38.66 -34.61
CA ALA A 405 -31.13 37.50 -35.49
C ALA A 405 -30.71 36.20 -34.80
N GLU A 406 -29.65 36.21 -34.00
CA GLU A 406 -29.27 35.04 -33.19
C GLU A 406 -30.34 34.69 -32.15
N ALA A 407 -30.90 35.69 -31.48
CA ALA A 407 -32.01 35.52 -30.53
C ALA A 407 -33.26 34.97 -31.23
N PHE A 408 -33.58 35.49 -32.42
CA PHE A 408 -34.70 34.98 -33.23
C PHE A 408 -34.49 33.53 -33.65
N LEU A 409 -33.30 33.19 -34.15
CA LEU A 409 -32.98 31.84 -34.58
C LEU A 409 -33.09 30.83 -33.43
N THR A 410 -32.50 31.18 -32.28
CA THR A 410 -32.47 30.32 -31.09
C THR A 410 -33.87 30.18 -30.49
N GLY A 411 -34.63 31.28 -30.41
CA GLY A 411 -36.01 31.29 -29.91
C GLY A 411 -36.97 30.51 -30.82
N ALA A 412 -36.89 30.72 -32.13
CA ALA A 412 -37.71 30.01 -33.12
C ALA A 412 -37.42 28.50 -33.13
N ALA A 413 -36.15 28.10 -32.98
CA ALA A 413 -35.76 26.70 -32.83
C ALA A 413 -36.34 26.11 -31.53
N ALA A 414 -36.24 26.82 -30.41
CA ALA A 414 -36.81 26.39 -29.12
C ALA A 414 -38.34 26.28 -29.16
N ALA A 415 -39.01 27.13 -29.95
CA ALA A 415 -40.45 27.09 -30.18
C ALA A 415 -40.90 26.03 -31.21
N GLY A 416 -39.98 25.25 -31.78
CA GLY A 416 -40.30 24.14 -32.68
C GLY A 416 -40.66 24.55 -34.11
N VAL A 417 -40.16 25.69 -34.60
CA VAL A 417 -40.39 26.12 -35.99
C VAL A 417 -39.63 25.21 -36.97
N THR A 418 -40.34 24.26 -37.58
CA THR A 418 -39.77 23.24 -38.46
C THR A 418 -39.29 23.74 -39.82
N LYS A 419 -39.79 24.90 -40.28
CA LYS A 419 -39.48 25.50 -41.58
C LYS A 419 -38.48 26.65 -41.49
N LEU A 420 -37.64 26.68 -40.46
CA LEU A 420 -36.74 27.80 -40.19
C LEU A 420 -35.85 28.22 -41.37
N PRO A 421 -35.27 27.31 -42.17
CA PRO A 421 -34.45 27.71 -43.33
C PRO A 421 -35.22 28.52 -44.38
N SER A 422 -36.48 28.17 -44.66
CA SER A 422 -37.31 28.96 -45.57
C SER A 422 -37.74 30.29 -44.96
N GLU A 423 -38.02 30.32 -43.65
CA GLU A 423 -38.37 31.57 -42.95
C GLU A 423 -37.20 32.55 -42.98
N ILE A 424 -35.97 32.08 -42.72
CA ILE A 424 -34.75 32.88 -42.81
C ILE A 424 -34.57 33.47 -44.21
N GLY A 425 -34.85 32.71 -45.26
CA GLY A 425 -34.73 33.18 -46.65
C GLY A 425 -35.66 34.33 -46.93
N VAL A 426 -36.93 34.16 -46.56
CA VAL A 426 -37.93 35.23 -46.69
C VAL A 426 -37.55 36.45 -45.85
N ILE A 427 -36.97 36.28 -44.65
CA ILE A 427 -36.53 37.41 -43.83
C ILE A 427 -35.33 38.13 -44.44
N LEU A 428 -34.40 37.42 -45.06
CA LEU A 428 -33.29 38.02 -45.80
C LEU A 428 -33.79 38.79 -47.03
N ASP A 429 -34.78 38.26 -47.75
CA ASP A 429 -35.43 38.99 -48.85
C ASP A 429 -36.11 40.27 -48.34
N LEU A 430 -36.74 40.22 -47.15
CA LEU A 430 -37.29 41.40 -46.49
C LEU A 430 -36.18 42.40 -46.09
N ALA A 431 -35.02 41.93 -45.66
CA ALA A 431 -33.87 42.79 -45.35
C ALA A 431 -33.34 43.48 -46.61
N ALA A 432 -33.28 42.78 -47.73
CA ALA A 432 -32.93 43.37 -49.02
C ALA A 432 -33.93 44.44 -49.48
N ALA A 433 -35.23 44.26 -49.18
CA ALA A 433 -36.29 45.18 -49.59
C ALA A 433 -36.47 46.41 -48.67
N HIS A 434 -36.31 46.23 -47.35
CA HIS A 434 -36.62 47.25 -46.34
C HIS A 434 -35.39 47.82 -45.61
N GLY A 435 -34.20 47.27 -45.87
CA GLY A 435 -32.97 47.60 -45.17
C GLY A 435 -32.79 46.80 -43.88
N ASN A 436 -31.52 46.56 -43.53
CA ASN A 436 -31.15 45.73 -42.37
C ASN A 436 -31.66 46.31 -41.05
N ASP A 437 -31.58 47.63 -40.86
CA ASP A 437 -31.96 48.28 -39.59
C ASP A 437 -33.45 48.06 -39.27
N ALA A 438 -34.32 48.21 -40.27
CA ALA A 438 -35.75 47.98 -40.11
C ALA A 438 -36.06 46.52 -39.75
N VAL A 439 -35.35 45.58 -40.37
CA VAL A 439 -35.50 44.14 -40.08
C VAL A 439 -34.95 43.77 -38.70
N VAL A 440 -33.84 44.36 -38.27
CA VAL A 440 -33.29 44.15 -36.92
C VAL A 440 -34.27 44.62 -35.84
N VAL A 441 -34.92 45.76 -36.04
CA VAL A 441 -35.99 46.25 -35.14
C VAL A 441 -37.17 45.28 -35.14
N ALA A 442 -37.59 44.80 -36.32
CA ALA A 442 -38.69 43.84 -36.43
C ALA A 442 -38.37 42.49 -35.78
N LEU A 443 -37.14 41.99 -35.93
CA LEU A 443 -36.64 40.76 -35.30
C LEU A 443 -36.61 40.89 -33.78
N THR A 444 -36.10 42.01 -33.26
CA THR A 444 -36.07 42.30 -31.83
C THR A 444 -37.47 42.23 -31.24
N ARG A 445 -38.42 42.90 -31.89
CA ARG A 445 -39.83 42.87 -31.48
C ARG A 445 -40.43 41.48 -31.60
N ALA A 446 -40.17 40.75 -32.67
CA ALA A 446 -40.69 39.40 -32.84
C ALA A 446 -40.19 38.45 -31.74
N VAL A 447 -38.91 38.58 -31.34
CA VAL A 447 -38.32 37.85 -30.20
C VAL A 447 -39.06 38.20 -28.91
N GLU A 448 -39.29 39.48 -28.62
CA GLU A 448 -40.02 39.92 -27.41
C GLU A 448 -41.42 39.32 -27.30
N PHE A 449 -42.12 39.19 -28.44
CA PHE A 449 -43.49 38.67 -28.50
C PHE A 449 -43.57 37.15 -28.77
N GLY A 450 -42.44 36.45 -28.85
CA GLY A 450 -42.40 35.02 -29.16
C GLY A 450 -43.00 34.67 -30.53
N ARG A 451 -42.82 35.56 -31.51
CA ARG A 451 -43.29 35.41 -32.89
C ARG A 451 -42.12 35.02 -33.78
N TRP A 452 -42.28 33.94 -34.55
CA TRP A 452 -41.15 33.24 -35.17
C TRP A 452 -41.32 32.98 -36.67
N ARG A 453 -42.33 33.57 -37.31
CA ARG A 453 -42.58 33.42 -38.75
C ARG A 453 -42.15 34.67 -39.50
N ALA A 454 -41.67 34.51 -40.74
CA ALA A 454 -41.37 35.62 -41.63
C ALA A 454 -42.61 36.49 -41.93
N GLY A 455 -43.81 35.89 -41.89
CA GLY A 455 -45.08 36.61 -41.94
C GLY A 455 -45.24 37.60 -40.78
N ASP A 456 -44.83 37.23 -39.57
CA ASP A 456 -44.87 38.12 -38.40
C ASP A 456 -43.91 39.30 -38.59
N ILE A 457 -42.69 39.03 -39.09
CA ILE A 457 -41.71 40.07 -39.42
C ILE A 457 -42.27 41.06 -40.46
N ARG A 458 -42.90 40.54 -41.52
CA ARG A 458 -43.56 41.36 -42.55
C ARG A 458 -44.67 42.23 -41.95
N SER A 459 -45.51 41.67 -41.08
CA SER A 459 -46.55 42.43 -40.39
C SER A 459 -45.98 43.51 -39.48
N ILE A 460 -44.88 43.23 -38.77
CA ILE A 460 -44.20 44.22 -37.94
C ILE A 460 -43.63 45.36 -38.79
N LEU A 461 -42.96 45.05 -39.91
CA LEU A 461 -42.42 46.05 -40.83
C LEU A 461 -43.52 46.96 -41.41
N ALA A 462 -44.70 46.41 -41.73
CA ALA A 462 -45.84 47.17 -42.27
C ALA A 462 -46.41 48.20 -41.28
N THR A 463 -46.09 48.10 -39.99
CA THR A 463 -46.51 49.09 -38.99
C THR A 463 -45.67 50.37 -39.00
N HIS A 464 -44.55 50.41 -39.75
CA HIS A 464 -43.64 51.56 -39.84
C HIS A 464 -43.21 52.13 -38.47
N GLY A 465 -43.10 51.26 -37.45
CA GLY A 465 -42.71 51.67 -36.09
C GLY A 465 -43.85 52.26 -35.26
N GLN A 466 -45.08 52.30 -35.77
CA GLN A 466 -46.26 52.77 -35.02
C GLN A 466 -46.90 51.70 -34.12
N ALA A 467 -46.33 50.50 -34.07
CA ALA A 467 -46.83 49.43 -33.21
C ALA A 467 -46.51 49.72 -31.73
N PRO A 468 -47.50 49.66 -30.82
CA PRO A 468 -47.30 49.99 -29.41
C PRO A 468 -46.29 49.06 -28.73
N THR A 469 -45.33 49.59 -27.98
CA THR A 469 -44.36 48.78 -27.24
C THR A 469 -45.00 48.12 -26.01
N PRO A 470 -44.67 46.85 -25.70
CA PRO A 470 -45.19 46.20 -24.50
C PRO A 470 -44.71 46.95 -23.26
N ARG A 471 -45.63 47.18 -22.32
CA ARG A 471 -45.39 47.87 -21.05
C ARG A 471 -45.60 46.88 -19.89
N PRO A 472 -44.84 46.99 -18.79
CA PRO A 472 -45.10 46.21 -17.59
C PRO A 472 -46.55 46.36 -17.11
N ALA A 473 -47.08 45.32 -16.47
CA ALA A 473 -48.43 45.39 -15.90
C ALA A 473 -48.55 46.55 -14.91
N GLY A 474 -49.56 47.41 -15.10
CA GLY A 474 -49.81 48.60 -14.27
C GLY A 474 -49.45 49.94 -14.92
N GLU A 475 -48.76 49.95 -16.06
CA GLU A 475 -48.54 51.18 -16.83
C GLU A 475 -49.64 51.44 -17.87
N PRO A 476 -50.13 52.69 -18.01
CA PRO A 476 -51.18 53.02 -18.97
C PRO A 476 -50.66 52.88 -20.42
N LEU A 477 -51.37 52.08 -21.22
CA LEU A 477 -51.09 51.94 -22.65
C LEU A 477 -51.78 53.08 -23.43
N VAL A 478 -51.01 54.10 -23.81
CA VAL A 478 -51.51 55.21 -24.62
C VAL A 478 -51.47 54.80 -26.10
N LEU A 479 -52.66 54.55 -26.67
CA LEU A 479 -52.83 54.23 -28.09
C LEU A 479 -53.54 55.36 -28.81
N THR A 480 -53.01 55.77 -29.96
CA THR A 480 -53.75 56.61 -30.90
C THR A 480 -54.70 55.72 -31.68
N LEU A 481 -55.94 55.59 -31.22
CA LEU A 481 -56.97 54.86 -31.95
C LEU A 481 -57.40 55.66 -33.20
N PRO A 482 -57.60 55.02 -34.35
CA PRO A 482 -58.12 55.72 -35.53
C PRO A 482 -59.51 56.30 -35.22
N SER A 483 -59.72 57.57 -35.60
CA SER A 483 -61.04 58.19 -35.52
C SER A 483 -61.94 57.53 -36.55
N VAL A 484 -62.84 56.66 -36.07
CA VAL A 484 -63.86 56.04 -36.92
C VAL A 484 -65.05 57.01 -36.95
N PRO A 485 -65.53 57.44 -38.13
CA PRO A 485 -66.72 58.28 -38.21
C PRO A 485 -67.90 57.52 -37.60
N THR A 486 -68.40 58.02 -36.47
CA THR A 486 -69.58 57.48 -35.79
C THR A 486 -70.83 58.08 -36.43
N ARG A 487 -71.77 57.24 -36.84
CA ARG A 487 -73.11 57.69 -37.25
C ARG A 487 -73.94 57.96 -36.00
N SER A 488 -74.72 59.05 -36.01
CA SER A 488 -75.71 59.31 -34.96
C SER A 488 -76.69 58.13 -34.84
N LEU A 489 -77.13 57.81 -33.63
CA LEU A 489 -78.17 56.80 -33.38
C LEU A 489 -79.48 57.14 -34.11
N ASP A 490 -79.73 58.42 -34.41
CA ASP A 490 -80.87 58.84 -35.23
C ASP A 490 -80.83 58.31 -36.66
N ALA A 491 -79.63 58.01 -37.20
CA ALA A 491 -79.48 57.39 -38.51
C ALA A 491 -80.00 55.94 -38.58
N TYR A 492 -80.37 55.37 -37.43
CA TYR A 492 -80.96 54.04 -37.30
C TYR A 492 -82.43 54.08 -36.85
N ARG A 493 -83.04 55.26 -36.76
CA ARG A 493 -84.46 55.38 -36.42
C ARG A 493 -85.30 54.84 -37.58
N ILE A 494 -86.03 53.76 -37.32
CA ILE A 494 -87.00 53.20 -38.26
C ILE A 494 -88.22 54.12 -38.23
N GLU A 495 -88.53 54.78 -39.35
CA GLU A 495 -89.78 55.53 -39.51
C GLU A 495 -90.95 54.53 -39.51
N SER A 496 -91.73 54.52 -38.44
CA SER A 496 -93.00 53.80 -38.38
C SER A 496 -94.00 54.52 -39.28
N GLY A 497 -94.20 54.00 -40.49
CA GLY A 497 -95.16 54.53 -41.44
C GLY A 497 -96.59 54.51 -40.89
N GLU A 498 -97.19 55.69 -40.79
CA GLU A 498 -98.65 55.85 -40.74
C GLU A 498 -99.20 55.54 -42.13
N SER A 499 -99.93 54.43 -42.24
CA SER A 499 -100.90 54.20 -43.31
C SER A 499 -102.26 54.64 -42.79
N SER A 500 -102.81 55.67 -43.44
CA SER A 500 -104.19 56.22 -43.47
C SER A 500 -105.19 55.89 -42.37
#